data_AF-A0A5E7AMX1-F1
#
_entry.id   AF-A0A5E7AMX1-F1
#
_cell.length_a   1.000
_cell.length_b   1.000
_cell.length_c   1.000
_cell.angle_alpha   90.00
_cell.angle_beta   90.00
_cell.angle_gamma   90.00
#
_symmetry.space_group_name_H-M   'P 1'
#
loop_
_entity.id
_entity.type
_entity.pdbx_description
1 polymer ?
#
loop_
_entity_poly.entity_id
_entity_poly.type
_entity_poly.pdbx_seq_one_letter_code
_entity_poly.pdbx_strand_id
1 'polypeptide(L)' 'MTMNSAINLSNQLFFEADQLSAQAYALLSEQPVTTQILQRFSEMKKQADEIHRQARQEWLRTKDKIPNR' A
#
# COMPACT_ATOMS: atom_id res chain seq x y z
N MET A 1 -15.87 4.00 15.53
CA MET A 1 -14.69 3.14 15.32
C MET A 1 -13.84 3.17 16.56
N THR A 2 -13.55 2.00 17.16
CA THR A 2 -12.63 1.90 18.31
C THR A 2 -11.18 1.98 17.81
N MET A 3 -10.22 2.40 18.64
CA MET A 3 -8.81 2.54 18.22
C MET A 3 -8.24 1.23 17.62
N ASN A 4 -8.62 0.07 18.15
CA ASN A 4 -8.22 -1.23 17.62
C ASN A 4 -8.69 -1.46 16.18
N SER A 5 -9.86 -0.94 15.80
CA SER A 5 -10.38 -1.04 14.44
C SER A 5 -9.57 -0.22 13.44
N ALA A 6 -9.04 0.94 13.86
CA ALA A 6 -8.24 1.81 13.00
C ALA A 6 -6.81 1.28 12.79
N ILE A 7 -6.21 0.69 13.83
CA ILE A 7 -4.90 0.00 13.74
C ILE A 7 -5.01 -1.21 12.81
N ASN A 8 -6.05 -2.04 12.97
CA ASN A 8 -6.26 -3.19 12.11
C ASN A 8 -6.48 -2.79 10.64
N LEU A 9 -7.26 -1.73 10.37
CA LEU A 9 -7.46 -1.22 9.03
C LEU A 9 -6.16 -0.69 8.40
N SER A 10 -5.36 0.06 9.17
CA SER A 10 -4.06 0.56 8.70
C SER A 10 -3.11 -0.60 8.34
N ASN A 11 -3.01 -1.62 9.20
CA ASN A 11 -2.20 -2.82 8.94
C ASN A 11 -2.66 -3.56 7.68
N GLN A 12 -3.98 -3.69 7.48
CA GLN A 12 -4.52 -4.32 6.28
C GLN A 12 -4.15 -3.53 5.02
N LEU A 13 -4.28 -2.20 5.05
CA LEU A 13 -3.91 -1.34 3.92
C LEU A 13 -2.40 -1.43 3.60
N PHE A 14 -1.53 -1.51 4.61
CA PHE A 14 -0.10 -1.73 4.37
C PHE A 14 0.19 -3.07 3.72
N PHE A 15 -0.49 -4.14 4.15
CA PHE A 15 -0.35 -5.46 3.55
C PHE A 15 -0.81 -5.47 2.08
N GLU A 16 -1.95 -4.86 1.77
CA GLU A 16 -2.47 -4.75 0.41
C GLU A 16 -1.53 -3.94 -0.50
N ALA A 17 -0.96 -2.84 0.00
CA ALA A 17 0.02 -2.05 -0.74
C ALA A 17 1.32 -2.84 -1.05
N ASP A 18 1.77 -3.66 -0.09
CA ASP A 18 2.95 -4.50 -0.26
C ASP A 18 2.70 -5.61 -1.27
N GLN A 19 1.54 -6.28 -1.20
CA GLN A 19 1.14 -7.29 -2.18
C GLN A 19 1.02 -6.72 -3.60
N LEU A 20 0.47 -5.52 -3.76
CA LEU A 20 0.39 -4.85 -5.07
C LEU A 20 1.78 -4.49 -5.60
N SER A 21 2.68 -4.04 -4.72
CA SER A 21 4.08 -3.78 -5.11
C SER A 21 4.80 -5.06 -5.52
N ALA A 22 4.64 -6.16 -4.78
CA ALA A 22 5.21 -7.45 -5.12
C ALA A 22 4.72 -7.96 -6.48
N GLN A 23 3.43 -7.86 -6.75
CA GLN A 23 2.85 -8.21 -8.06
C GLN A 23 3.36 -7.31 -9.18
N ALA A 24 3.54 -6.01 -8.93
CA ALA A 24 4.15 -5.12 -9.91
C ALA A 24 5.56 -5.59 -10.28
N TYR A 25 6.41 -5.89 -9.30
CA TYR A 25 7.76 -6.40 -9.57
C TYR A 25 7.75 -7.78 -10.26
N ALA A 26 6.76 -8.63 -10.01
CA ALA A 26 6.60 -9.90 -10.72
C ALA A 26 6.39 -9.69 -12.23
N LEU A 27 5.68 -8.64 -12.65
CA LEU A 27 5.50 -8.31 -14.07
C LEU A 27 6.83 -8.04 -14.79
N LEU A 28 7.83 -7.50 -14.08
CA LEU A 28 9.16 -7.25 -14.64
C LEU A 28 9.99 -8.54 -14.79
N SER A 29 9.56 -9.65 -14.19
CA SER A 29 10.19 -10.96 -14.38
C SER A 29 9.74 -11.67 -15.65
N GLU A 30 8.65 -11.20 -16.29
CA GLU A 30 8.18 -11.73 -17.57
C GLU A 30 9.04 -11.20 -18.72
N GLN A 31 9.57 -12.12 -19.56
CA GLN A 31 10.35 -11.77 -20.74
C GLN A 31 9.57 -12.07 -22.04
N PRO A 32 9.66 -11.20 -23.05
CA PRO A 32 10.40 -9.93 -23.07
C PRO A 32 9.67 -8.83 -22.29
N VAL A 33 10.41 -7.95 -21.61
CA VAL A 33 9.83 -6.75 -20.98
C VAL A 33 9.40 -5.78 -22.07
N THR A 34 8.10 -5.69 -22.29
CA THR A 34 7.50 -4.79 -23.29
C THR A 34 7.09 -3.46 -22.67
N THR A 35 6.88 -2.44 -23.51
CA THR A 35 6.31 -1.16 -23.07
C THR A 35 4.98 -1.32 -22.35
N GLN A 36 4.17 -2.32 -22.72
CA GLN A 36 2.89 -2.62 -22.07
C GLN A 36 3.08 -3.17 -20.64
N ILE A 37 4.08 -4.01 -20.43
CA ILE A 37 4.47 -4.51 -19.09
C ILE A 37 4.93 -3.34 -18.21
N LEU A 38 5.75 -2.43 -18.75
CA LEU A 38 6.21 -1.24 -18.03
C LEU A 38 5.06 -0.27 -17.68
N GLN A 39 4.08 -0.12 -18.56
CA GLN A 39 2.88 0.69 -18.28
C GLN A 39 2.06 0.08 -17.14
N ARG A 40 1.77 -1.22 -17.19
CA ARG A 40 1.06 -1.93 -16.11
C ARG A 40 1.82 -1.88 -14.79
N PHE A 41 3.14 -2.04 -14.82
CA PHE A 41 3.99 -1.85 -13.65
C PHE A 41 3.82 -0.46 -13.03
N SER A 42 3.89 0.58 -13.85
CA SER A 42 3.75 1.98 -13.40
C SER A 42 2.37 2.24 -12.78
N GLU A 43 1.30 1.70 -13.38
CA GLU A 43 -0.06 1.80 -12.85
C GLU A 43 -0.22 1.09 -11.50
N MET A 44 0.28 -0.14 -11.40
CA MET A 44 0.22 -0.91 -10.15
C MET A 44 1.05 -0.26 -9.04
N LYS A 45 2.21 0.30 -9.36
CA LYS A 45 3.03 1.06 -8.41
C LYS A 45 2.30 2.31 -7.91
N LYS A 46 1.65 3.07 -8.81
CA LYS A 46 0.84 4.23 -8.40
C LYS A 46 -0.31 3.84 -7.48
N GLN A 47 -0.98 2.72 -7.74
CA GLN A 47 -2.05 2.22 -6.87
C GLN A 47 -1.52 1.81 -5.50
N ALA A 48 -0.41 1.07 -5.45
CA ALA A 48 0.24 0.68 -4.19
C ALA A 48 0.66 1.92 -3.37
N ASP A 49 1.24 2.93 -4.02
CA ASP A 49 1.68 4.15 -3.35
C ASP A 49 0.50 4.96 -2.77
N GLU A 50 -0.65 4.98 -3.46
CA GLU A 50 -1.87 5.62 -2.96
C GLU A 50 -2.46 4.89 -1.76
N ILE A 51 -2.54 3.56 -1.80
CA ILE A 51 -3.00 2.75 -0.65
C ILE A 51 -2.06 2.94 0.54
N HIS A 52 -0.74 2.96 0.30
CA HIS A 52 0.24 3.23 1.35
C HIS A 52 0.07 4.63 1.93
N ARG A 53 -0.24 5.65 1.11
CA ARG A 53 -0.55 7.00 1.59
C ARG A 53 -1.80 7.01 2.48
N GLN A 54 -2.85 6.28 2.12
CA GLN A 54 -4.06 6.13 2.93
C GLN A 54 -3.77 5.40 4.25
N ALA A 55 -3.02 4.30 4.21
CA ALA A 55 -2.58 3.56 5.39
C ALA A 55 -1.82 4.46 6.38
N ARG A 56 -0.89 5.30 5.87
CA ARG A 56 -0.15 6.28 6.67
C ARG A 56 -1.04 7.36 7.26
N GLN A 57 -2.02 7.88 6.52
CA GLN A 57 -2.95 8.88 7.05
C GLN A 57 -3.81 8.32 8.19
N GLU A 58 -4.31 7.08 8.04
CA GLU A 58 -5.08 6.41 9.09
C GLU A 58 -4.22 6.08 10.31
N TRP A 59 -2.96 5.68 10.11
CA TRP A 59 -2.00 5.50 11.19
C TRP A 59 -1.75 6.80 11.96
N LEU A 60 -1.47 7.91 11.26
CA LEU A 60 -1.22 9.21 11.89
C LEU A 60 -2.45 9.70 12.69
N ARG A 61 -3.66 9.57 12.11
CA ARG A 61 -4.93 9.87 12.79
C ARG A 61 -5.13 9.06 14.06
N THR A 62 -4.62 7.83 14.10
CA THR A 62 -4.71 6.94 15.26
C THR A 62 -3.62 7.27 16.27
N LYS A 63 -2.38 7.52 15.82
CA LYS A 63 -1.24 7.90 16.66
C LYS A 63 -1.54 9.14 17.50
N ASP A 64 -2.15 10.17 16.92
CA ASP A 64 -2.46 11.40 17.64
C ASP A 64 -3.57 11.23 18.69
N LYS A 65 -4.29 10.10 18.66
CA LYS A 65 -5.28 9.70 19.68
C LYS A 65 -4.71 8.77 20.74
N ILE A 66 -3.46 8.34 20.60
CA ILE A 66 -2.73 7.63 21.65
C ILE A 66 -2.11 8.71 22.54
N PRO A 67 -2.65 8.98 23.74
CA PRO A 67 -2.00 9.92 24.63
C PRO A 67 -0.61 9.39 24.97
N ASN A 68 0.41 10.23 24.80
CA ASN A 68 1.76 9.95 25.28
C ASN A 68 1.65 9.45 26.73
N ARG A 69 2.13 8.24 26.98
CA ARG A 69 2.28 7.70 28.32
C ARG A 69 3.46 8.37 29.02
#